data_AF-A0A7K4JVR6-F1
#
_entry.id   AF-A0A7K4JVR6-F1
#
_cell.length_a   1.000
_cell.length_b   1.000
_cell.length_c   1.000
_cell.angle_alpha   90.00
_cell.angle_beta   90.00
_cell.angle_gamma   90.00
#
_symmetry.space_group_name_H-M   'P 1'
#
loop_
_entity.id
_entity.type
_entity.pdbx_description
1 polymer ?
#
loop_
_entity_poly.entity_id
_entity_poly.type
_entity_poly.pdbx_seq_one_letter_code
_entity_poly.pdbx_strand_id
1 'polypeptide(L)'
;AAFPHRLNLFYLANDVIQNCKRKNAIVFRDTFAEVLPEAASLVKDPSVSKSIERIFKIWEDRNVYPEETILALKEALSKLLT
;
A
#
# COMPACT_ATOMS: atom_id res chain seq x y z
N ALA A 1 -15.17 0.18 8.31
CA ALA A 1 -14.96 1.55 7.81
C ALA A 1 -15.37 1.62 6.35
N ALA A 2 -16.05 2.70 5.93
CA ALA A 2 -16.39 2.92 4.53
C ALA A 2 -15.13 3.10 3.67
N PHE A 3 -15.21 2.78 2.38
CA PHE A 3 -14.07 2.87 1.44
C PHE A 3 -13.34 4.24 1.45
N PRO A 4 -14.03 5.39 1.49
CA PRO A 4 -13.35 6.69 1.55
C PRO A 4 -12.44 6.85 2.77
N HIS A 5 -12.86 6.33 3.93
CA HIS A 5 -12.05 6.40 5.14
C HIS A 5 -10.84 5.47 5.07
N ARG A 6 -11.00 4.26 4.49
CA ARG A 6 -9.87 3.34 4.24
C ARG A 6 -8.84 3.95 3.30
N LEU A 7 -9.28 4.68 2.27
CA LEU A 7 -8.37 5.42 1.39
C LEU A 7 -7.58 6.49 2.14
N ASN A 8 -8.21 7.24 3.04
CA ASN A 8 -7.50 8.22 3.88
C ASN A 8 -6.45 7.55 4.78
N LEU A 9 -6.74 6.38 5.34
CA LEU A 9 -5.76 5.61 6.11
C LEU A 9 -4.59 5.13 5.24
N PHE A 10 -4.84 4.74 3.99
CA PHE A 10 -3.78 4.43 3.04
C PHE A 10 -2.92 5.65 2.70
N TYR A 11 -3.50 6.85 2.60
CA TYR A 11 -2.74 8.07 2.42
C TYR A 11 -1.85 8.39 3.63
N LEU A 12 -2.35 8.15 4.84
CA LEU A 12 -1.55 8.26 6.06
C LEU A 12 -0.38 7.26 6.05
N ALA A 13 -0.66 5.99 5.77
CA ALA A 13 0.38 4.95 5.69
C ALA A 13 1.43 5.31 4.62
N ASN A 14 0.99 5.80 3.46
CA ASN A 14 1.87 6.25 2.40
C ASN A 14 2.81 7.38 2.84
N ASP A 15 2.30 8.38 3.56
CA ASP A 15 3.15 9.48 4.07
C ASP A 15 4.21 8.96 5.05
N VAL A 16 3.82 8.08 5.98
CA VAL A 16 4.75 7.48 6.94
C VAL A 16 5.82 6.66 6.23
N ILE A 17 5.44 5.73 5.34
CA ILE A 17 6.34 4.81 4.61
C ILE A 17 7.34 5.58 3.74
N GLN A 18 6.91 6.66 3.07
CA GLN A 18 7.79 7.43 2.20
C GLN A 18 8.77 8.30 3.00
N ASN A 19 8.37 8.83 4.15
CA ASN A 19 9.17 9.78 4.93
C ASN A 19 9.98 9.14 6.06
N CYS A 20 9.66 7.92 6.49
CA CYS A 20 10.29 7.27 7.64
C CYS A 20 11.82 7.11 7.49
N LYS A 21 12.32 6.87 6.27
CA LYS A 21 13.76 6.77 5.99
C LYS A 21 14.53 8.04 6.37
N ARG A 22 13.97 9.22 6.07
CA ARG A 22 14.60 10.51 6.40
C ARG A 22 14.59 10.83 7.89
N LYS A 23 13.67 10.20 8.63
CA LYS A 23 13.47 10.38 10.09
C LYS A 23 14.15 9.28 10.92
N ASN A 24 15.05 8.50 10.32
CA ASN A 24 15.72 7.36 10.97
C ASN A 24 14.75 6.32 11.56
N ALA A 25 13.59 6.14 10.94
CA ALA A 25 12.50 5.28 11.40
C ALA A 25 12.13 4.21 10.37
N ILE A 26 13.13 3.66 9.66
CA ILE A 26 12.93 2.73 8.55
C ILE A 26 12.09 1.49 8.93
N VAL A 27 12.10 1.13 10.22
CA VAL A 27 11.28 0.06 10.82
C VAL A 27 9.81 0.13 10.41
N PHE A 28 9.26 1.33 10.18
CA PHE A 28 7.87 1.44 9.73
C PHE A 28 7.63 0.77 8.38
N ARG A 29 8.60 0.74 7.46
CA ARG A 29 8.43 0.01 6.19
C ARG A 29 8.25 -1.48 6.45
N ASP A 30 9.11 -2.05 7.28
CA ASP A 30 9.09 -3.48 7.59
C ASP A 30 7.78 -3.84 8.31
N THR A 31 7.38 -3.04 9.31
CA THR A 31 6.12 -3.26 10.04
C THR A 31 4.89 -3.09 9.15
N PHE A 32 4.87 -2.12 8.24
CA PHE A 32 3.73 -1.97 7.31
C PHE A 32 3.69 -3.11 6.29
N ALA A 33 4.83 -3.63 5.82
CA ALA A 33 4.88 -4.72 4.86
C ALA A 33 4.14 -5.98 5.34
N GLU A 34 4.14 -6.25 6.66
CA GLU A 34 3.44 -7.38 7.27
C GLU A 34 1.91 -7.31 7.11
N VAL A 35 1.34 -6.10 7.09
CA VAL A 35 -0.13 -5.88 7.11
C VAL A 35 -0.70 -5.35 5.79
N LEU A 36 0.15 -4.81 4.91
CA LEU A 36 -0.27 -4.23 3.64
C LEU A 36 -1.00 -5.22 2.71
N PRO A 37 -0.64 -6.51 2.59
CA PRO A 37 -1.38 -7.46 1.76
C PRO A 37 -2.83 -7.63 2.21
N GLU A 38 -3.08 -7.82 3.50
CA GLU A 38 -4.43 -7.88 4.05
C GLU A 38 -5.16 -6.56 3.82
N ALA A 39 -4.53 -5.42 4.11
CA ALA A 39 -5.12 -4.11 3.93
C ALA A 39 -5.50 -3.83 2.46
N ALA A 40 -4.67 -4.23 1.50
CA ALA A 40 -4.92 -4.10 0.06
C ALA A 40 -6.17 -4.90 -0.35
N SER A 41 -6.38 -6.08 0.25
CA SER A 41 -7.56 -6.91 0.00
C SER A 41 -8.88 -6.26 0.43
N LEU A 42 -8.82 -5.26 1.33
CA LEU A 42 -9.97 -4.53 1.87
C LEU A 42 -10.35 -3.26 1.08
N VAL A 43 -9.59 -2.92 0.05
CA VAL A 43 -9.76 -1.67 -0.74
C VAL A 43 -9.89 -1.93 -2.25
N LYS A 44 -10.46 -3.09 -2.63
CA LYS A 44 -10.72 -3.50 -4.02
C LYS A 44 -11.85 -2.73 -4.72
N ASP A 45 -12.58 -1.88 -4.00
CA ASP A 45 -13.72 -1.16 -4.57
C ASP A 45 -13.27 -0.16 -5.64
N PRO A 46 -13.95 -0.09 -6.81
CA PRO A 46 -13.58 0.82 -7.90
C PRO A 46 -13.51 2.29 -7.51
N SER A 47 -14.22 2.72 -6.46
CA SER A 47 -14.18 4.11 -5.97
C SER A 47 -12.82 4.50 -5.37
N VAL A 48 -12.00 3.53 -4.96
CA VAL A 48 -10.71 3.79 -4.29
C VAL A 48 -9.53 3.04 -4.92
N SER A 49 -9.75 1.91 -5.58
CA SER A 49 -8.68 1.00 -6.01
C SER A 49 -7.64 1.65 -6.92
N LYS A 50 -8.04 2.51 -7.87
CA LYS A 50 -7.09 3.26 -8.73
C LYS A 50 -6.14 4.16 -7.94
N SER A 51 -6.63 4.76 -6.85
CA SER A 51 -5.79 5.59 -5.98
C SER A 51 -4.78 4.74 -5.20
N ILE A 52 -5.17 3.53 -4.79
CA ILE A 52 -4.28 2.57 -4.11
C ILE A 52 -3.22 2.03 -5.09
N GLU A 53 -3.62 1.67 -6.30
CA GLU A 53 -2.71 1.21 -7.36
C GLU A 53 -1.63 2.27 -7.67
N ARG A 54 -2.01 3.54 -7.72
CA ARG A 54 -1.07 4.65 -7.88
C ARG A 54 -0.06 4.73 -6.73
N ILE A 55 -0.45 4.46 -5.49
CA ILE A 55 0.46 4.42 -4.34
C ILE A 55 1.48 3.29 -4.53
N PHE A 56 1.04 2.09 -4.91
CA PHE A 56 1.94 0.95 -5.15
C PHE A 56 2.91 1.23 -6.29
N LYS A 57 2.45 1.86 -7.38
CA LYS A 57 3.32 2.29 -8.47
C LYS A 57 4.40 3.29 -8.01
N ILE A 58 4.05 4.25 -7.15
CA ILE A 58 5.04 5.17 -6.59
C ILE A 58 6.07 4.42 -5.72
N TRP A 59 5.63 3.41 -4.95
CA TRP A 59 6.54 2.61 -4.15
C TRP A 59 7.48 1.77 -4.99
N GLU A 60 6.99 1.19 -6.09
CA GLU A 60 7.77 0.48 -7.10
C GLU A 60 8.80 1.39 -7.76
N ASP A 61 8.36 2.50 -8.37
CA ASP A 61 9.22 3.43 -9.11
C ASP A 61 10.32 4.05 -8.22
N ARG A 62 10.09 4.12 -6.90
CA ARG A 62 11.04 4.67 -5.91
C ARG A 62 11.82 3.62 -5.11
N ASN A 63 11.69 2.34 -5.44
CA ASN A 63 12.29 1.23 -4.69
C ASN A 63 12.01 1.33 -3.18
N VAL A 64 10.76 1.61 -2.81
CA VAL A 64 10.31 1.66 -1.40
C VAL A 64 10.25 0.26 -0.81
N TYR A 65 9.74 -0.69 -1.62
CA TYR A 65 9.65 -2.12 -1.34
C TYR A 65 10.23 -2.91 -2.52
N PRO A 66 10.67 -4.16 -2.31
CA PRO A 66 11.15 -5.02 -3.38
C PRO A 66 10.01 -5.42 -4.32
N GLU A 67 10.36 -5.81 -5.55
CA GLU A 67 9.41 -6.17 -6.61
C GLU A 67 8.42 -7.25 -6.19
N GLU A 68 8.89 -8.29 -5.50
CA GLU A 68 8.05 -9.38 -4.97
C GLU A 68 6.94 -8.88 -4.02
N THR A 69 7.25 -7.89 -3.19
CA THR A 69 6.25 -7.28 -2.29
C THR A 69 5.26 -6.47 -3.10
N ILE A 70 5.72 -5.68 -4.08
CA ILE A 70 4.84 -4.89 -4.94
C ILE A 70 3.87 -5.79 -5.71
N LEU A 71 4.35 -6.92 -6.24
CA LEU A 71 3.52 -7.90 -6.96
C LEU A 71 2.43 -8.47 -6.04
N ALA A 72 2.79 -8.93 -4.84
CA ALA A 72 1.82 -9.44 -3.87
C ALA A 72 0.74 -8.40 -3.50
N LEU A 73 1.12 -7.12 -3.38
CA LEU A 73 0.17 -6.03 -3.11
C LEU A 73 -0.78 -5.77 -4.28
N LYS A 74 -0.26 -5.78 -5.53
CA LYS A 74 -1.07 -5.63 -6.75
C LYS A 74 -2.04 -6.81 -6.91
N GLU A 75 -1.60 -8.03 -6.64
CA GLU A 75 -2.46 -9.23 -6.64
C GLU A 75 -3.54 -9.14 -5.56
N ALA A 76 -3.19 -8.75 -4.34
CA ALA A 76 -4.14 -8.58 -3.25
C ALA A 76 -5.20 -7.50 -3.56
N LEU A 77 -4.84 -6.42 -4.26
CA LEU A 77 -5.77 -5.38 -4.71
C LEU A 77 -6.62 -5.81 -5.91
N SER A 78 -6.11 -6.72 -6.74
CA SER A 78 -6.84 -7.26 -7.88
C SER A 78 -8.06 -8.06 -7.43
N LYS A 79 -9.10 -8.05 -8.28
CA LYS A 79 -10.25 -8.96 -8.14
C LYS A 79 -9.92 -10.37 -8.63
N LEU A 80 -8.85 -10.55 -9.40
CA LEU A 80 -8.49 -11.86 -9.93
C LEU A 80 -7.67 -12.65 -8.92
N LEU A 81 -8.38 -13.49 -8.16
CA LEU A 81 -8.02 -14.87 -7.88
C LEU A 81 -9.33 -15.59 -7.55
N THR A 82 -9.62 -16.63 -8.35
CA THR A 82 -10.87 -17.41 -8.53
C THR A 82 -12.04 -16.74 -9.25
#